data_AF-A0A955GWG6-F1
#
_entry.id   AF-A0A955GWG6-F1
#
_cell.length_a   1.000
_cell.length_b   1.000
_cell.length_c   1.000
_cell.angle_alpha   90.00
_cell.angle_beta   90.00
_cell.angle_gamma   90.00
#
_symmetry.space_group_name_H-M   'P 1'
#
loop_
_entity.id
_entity.type
_entity.pdbx_description
1 polymer ?
#
loop_
_entity_poly.entity_id
_entity_poly.type
_entity_poly.pdbx_seq_one_letter_code
_entity_poly.pdbx_strand_id
1 'polypeptide(L)'
;MKKRTFLIAVALLGCVFVPTATHAQTTDAAYRALLLQLIEQLQQQIAVLQAELASRQQVEVEAPQQLSGLSATVDMVAAYELPDQSVVTSIPNAAHRAYFTQMFALFPSAYDSFIKRAIVFGGDEATFDAFVETIPPRHEYWSYAVHEDMLDDPTSEANAELIIHELAHLVAYEEIPGVAKPASAHCVDYFEIHGCPKANAYLAVFAKTFWSSADLDRAERYAHSDDPFGSGYDYYQIHKSTFVSDYAAQNPEEDFAESFLFYILNKPVSGAIASKKVDFFDQYAYLRSIKNEIEVSL
;
A
#
# COMPACT_ATOMS: atom_id res chain seq x y z
N MET A 1 -53.69 79.69 37.77
CA MET A 1 -52.98 80.90 37.28
C MET A 1 -51.48 80.64 37.33
N LYS A 2 -50.77 80.96 36.23
CA LYS A 2 -49.40 81.52 36.09
C LYS A 2 -48.60 81.68 37.41
N LYS A 3 -47.28 81.47 37.52
CA LYS A 3 -46.15 81.42 36.57
C LYS A 3 -44.88 81.12 37.40
N ARG A 4 -43.99 80.27 36.88
CA ARG A 4 -42.52 80.46 36.73
C ARG A 4 -41.86 81.66 37.45
N THR A 5 -40.74 81.45 38.16
CA THR A 5 -39.39 82.06 37.92
C THR A 5 -38.36 81.44 38.90
N PHE A 6 -37.23 80.88 38.42
CA PHE A 6 -35.83 81.42 38.47
C PHE A 6 -35.21 81.47 39.89
N LEU A 7 -33.92 81.19 40.18
CA LEU A 7 -32.72 80.67 39.51
C LEU A 7 -31.61 80.65 40.60
N ILE A 8 -30.64 79.72 40.52
CA ILE A 8 -29.21 79.78 40.97
C ILE A 8 -28.93 80.14 42.45
N ALA A 9 -28.56 79.19 43.31
CA ALA A 9 -27.26 78.49 43.48
C ALA A 9 -26.22 79.26 44.30
N VAL A 10 -25.86 78.70 45.46
CA VAL A 10 -24.53 78.84 46.09
C VAL A 10 -24.25 77.53 46.85
N ALA A 11 -23.12 76.90 46.51
CA ALA A 11 -22.58 75.72 47.16
C ALA A 11 -21.60 76.12 48.27
N LEU A 12 -21.48 75.27 49.31
CA LEU A 12 -20.26 74.93 50.09
C LEU A 12 -20.70 74.07 51.29
N LEU A 13 -20.57 72.75 51.16
CA LEU A 13 -19.54 71.91 51.81
C LEU A 13 -19.56 71.94 53.36
N GLY A 14 -20.07 70.83 53.91
CA GLY A 14 -19.86 70.40 55.29
C GLY A 14 -19.96 68.88 55.36
N CYS A 15 -18.78 68.23 55.40
CA CYS A 15 -18.55 66.82 55.78
C CYS A 15 -19.18 66.51 57.15
N VAL A 16 -19.51 65.31 57.60
CA VAL A 16 -19.53 63.92 57.13
C VAL A 16 -20.36 63.20 58.21
N PHE A 17 -21.29 62.32 57.83
CA PHE A 17 -21.64 61.16 58.64
C PHE A 17 -21.70 59.95 57.72
N VAL A 18 -20.91 58.96 58.10
CA VAL A 18 -20.58 57.73 57.38
C VAL A 18 -21.81 56.81 57.33
N PRO A 19 -22.25 56.33 56.15
CA PRO A 19 -22.86 55.03 56.06
C PRO A 19 -21.75 53.98 55.89
N THR A 20 -21.69 53.05 56.83
CA THR A 20 -20.89 51.83 56.74
C THR A 20 -21.24 51.11 55.45
N ALA A 21 -20.26 50.96 54.56
CA ALA A 21 -20.37 50.08 53.40
C ALA A 21 -20.34 48.63 53.91
N THR A 22 -21.51 48.04 54.09
CA THR A 22 -21.69 46.58 54.13
C THR A 22 -21.14 45.98 52.84
N HIS A 23 -20.30 44.96 53.02
CA HIS A 23 -19.57 44.18 52.03
C HIS A 23 -20.19 44.09 50.63
N ALA A 24 -19.48 44.64 49.65
CA ALA A 24 -19.54 44.26 48.24
C ALA A 24 -18.24 43.58 47.80
N GLN A 25 -17.67 42.70 48.64
CA GLN A 25 -16.47 41.91 48.34
C GLN A 25 -16.73 40.40 48.18
N THR A 26 -17.96 39.93 48.48
CA THR A 26 -18.31 38.51 48.37
C THR A 26 -18.67 38.10 46.94
N THR A 27 -19.10 39.05 46.10
CA THR A 27 -19.45 38.76 44.69
C THR A 27 -18.21 38.54 43.84
N ASP A 28 -17.12 39.26 44.06
CA ASP A 28 -15.92 39.18 43.20
C ASP A 28 -15.13 37.88 43.41
N ALA A 29 -14.95 37.44 44.67
CA ALA A 29 -14.27 36.19 44.96
C ALA A 29 -15.07 34.95 44.54
N ALA A 30 -16.39 34.96 44.78
CA ALA A 30 -17.28 33.87 44.36
C ALA A 30 -17.44 33.83 42.83
N TYR A 31 -17.51 34.99 42.18
CA TYR A 31 -17.55 35.10 40.73
C TYR A 31 -16.24 34.65 40.09
N ARG A 32 -15.09 35.01 40.68
CA ARG A 32 -13.77 34.55 40.24
C ARG A 32 -13.61 33.03 40.41
N ALA A 33 -14.11 32.47 41.50
CA ALA A 33 -14.12 31.01 41.71
C ALA A 33 -14.99 30.30 40.66
N LEU A 34 -16.17 30.86 40.35
CA LEU A 34 -17.06 30.34 39.30
C LEU A 34 -16.40 30.42 37.91
N LEU A 35 -15.74 31.52 37.59
CA LEU A 35 -15.01 31.69 36.33
C LEU A 35 -13.86 30.69 36.21
N LEU A 36 -13.11 30.45 37.29
CA LEU A 36 -12.04 29.45 37.29
C LEU A 36 -12.58 28.04 37.08
N GLN A 37 -13.69 27.69 37.73
CA GLN A 37 -14.35 26.41 37.55
C GLN A 37 -14.87 26.23 36.12
N LEU A 38 -15.41 27.28 35.51
CA LEU A 38 -15.84 27.26 34.11
C LEU A 38 -14.67 27.11 33.15
N ILE A 39 -13.54 27.79 33.40
CA ILE A 39 -12.32 27.66 32.60
C ILE A 39 -11.79 26.23 32.66
N GLU A 40 -11.75 25.64 33.84
CA GLU A 40 -11.30 24.25 34.03
C GLU A 40 -12.20 23.25 33.28
N GLN A 41 -13.53 23.45 33.34
CA GLN A 41 -14.48 22.64 32.60
C GLN A 41 -14.32 22.79 31.08
N LEU A 42 -14.10 24.02 30.60
CA LEU A 42 -13.84 24.27 29.17
C LEU A 42 -12.52 23.64 28.72
N GLN A 43 -11.48 23.68 29.55
CA GLN A 43 -10.19 23.04 29.26
C GLN A 43 -10.34 21.51 29.17
N GLN A 44 -11.13 20.89 30.05
CA GLN A 44 -11.44 19.46 29.96
C GLN A 44 -12.22 19.12 28.68
N GLN A 45 -13.21 19.93 28.30
CA GLN A 45 -13.95 19.73 27.04
C GLN A 45 -13.04 19.90 25.82
N ILE A 46 -12.14 20.88 25.82
CA ILE A 46 -11.14 21.05 24.76
C ILE A 46 -10.23 19.82 24.68
N ALA A 47 -9.76 19.29 25.81
CA ALA A 47 -8.90 18.09 25.83
C ALA A 47 -9.63 16.86 25.27
N VAL A 48 -10.91 16.67 25.61
CA VAL A 48 -11.73 15.60 25.05
C VAL A 48 -11.95 15.79 23.55
N LEU A 49 -12.29 17.01 23.10
CA LEU A 49 -12.45 17.31 21.68
C LEU A 49 -11.14 17.18 20.91
N GLN A 50 -9.99 17.48 21.51
CA GLN A 50 -8.67 17.28 20.92
C GLN A 50 -8.31 15.80 20.83
N ALA A 51 -8.63 14.99 21.85
CA ALA A 51 -8.46 13.54 21.79
C ALA A 51 -9.42 12.91 20.77
N GLU A 52 -10.65 13.39 20.69
CA GLU A 52 -11.63 12.96 19.70
C GLU A 52 -11.20 13.39 18.30
N LEU A 53 -10.70 14.62 18.11
CA LEU A 53 -10.12 15.09 16.85
C LEU A 53 -8.84 14.34 16.48
N ALA A 54 -8.00 13.94 17.44
CA ALA A 54 -6.83 13.11 17.17
C ALA A 54 -7.23 11.69 16.76
N SER A 55 -8.23 11.10 17.44
CA SER A 55 -8.81 9.80 17.03
C SER A 55 -9.54 9.90 15.70
N ARG A 56 -10.19 11.05 15.43
CA ARG A 56 -10.83 11.33 14.16
C ARG A 56 -9.79 11.64 13.10
N GLN A 57 -8.65 12.27 13.36
CA GLN A 57 -7.56 12.40 12.37
C GLN A 57 -6.88 11.06 12.09
N GLN A 58 -6.99 10.08 12.99
CA GLN A 58 -6.63 8.68 12.72
C GLN A 58 -7.74 7.90 11.98
N VAL A 59 -8.98 8.40 11.95
CA VAL A 59 -10.18 7.75 11.35
C VAL A 59 -10.76 8.56 10.18
N GLU A 60 -10.27 9.78 9.94
CA GLU A 60 -10.55 10.68 8.83
C GLU A 60 -9.66 10.14 7.73
N VAL A 61 -10.18 9.03 7.18
CA VAL A 61 -9.93 8.51 5.86
C VAL A 61 -9.36 9.64 5.02
N GLU A 62 -8.05 9.55 4.75
CA GLU A 62 -7.45 10.26 3.64
C GLU A 62 -8.46 10.19 2.50
N ALA A 63 -8.91 11.36 2.03
CA ALA A 63 -9.72 11.49 0.82
C ALA A 63 -9.27 10.41 -0.17
N PRO A 64 -10.20 9.62 -0.76
CA PRO A 64 -9.90 8.34 -1.39
C PRO A 64 -8.59 8.50 -2.12
N GLN A 65 -7.52 7.88 -1.59
CA GLN A 65 -6.18 8.00 -2.16
C GLN A 65 -6.41 7.82 -3.65
N GLN A 66 -6.11 8.85 -4.45
CA GLN A 66 -6.29 8.76 -5.89
C GLN A 66 -5.60 7.46 -6.29
N LEU A 67 -6.40 6.45 -6.66
CA LEU A 67 -5.85 5.18 -7.09
C LEU A 67 -4.96 5.54 -8.27
N SER A 68 -3.71 5.09 -8.19
CA SER A 68 -2.69 5.31 -9.20
C SER A 68 -2.06 3.97 -9.46
N GLY A 69 -1.75 3.65 -10.71
CA GLY A 69 -1.33 2.31 -11.09
C GLY A 69 -2.50 1.46 -11.59
N LEU A 70 -2.37 0.14 -11.48
CA LEU A 70 -3.33 -0.84 -11.99
C LEU A 70 -4.64 -0.80 -11.22
N SER A 71 -4.61 -0.47 -9.93
CA SER A 71 -5.86 -0.34 -9.17
C SER A 71 -6.77 0.79 -9.66
N ALA A 72 -6.26 1.75 -10.44
CA ALA A 72 -7.04 2.83 -11.02
C ALA A 72 -7.75 2.41 -12.32
N THR A 73 -7.33 1.30 -12.93
CA THR A 73 -7.80 0.84 -14.24
C THR A 73 -8.79 -0.31 -14.14
N VAL A 74 -9.05 -0.83 -12.94
CA VAL A 74 -9.94 -1.97 -12.69
C VAL A 74 -11.22 -1.56 -11.96
N ASP A 75 -12.29 -2.32 -12.18
CA ASP A 75 -13.54 -2.15 -11.44
C ASP A 75 -13.41 -2.78 -10.05
N MET A 76 -13.15 -1.94 -9.05
CA MET A 76 -12.97 -2.39 -7.68
C MET A 76 -14.30 -2.87 -7.07
N VAL A 77 -14.35 -4.15 -6.69
CA VAL A 77 -15.49 -4.79 -6.01
C VAL A 77 -15.37 -4.63 -4.49
N ALA A 78 -14.17 -4.83 -3.95
CA ALA A 78 -13.88 -4.65 -2.54
C ALA A 78 -12.41 -4.28 -2.30
N ALA A 79 -12.15 -3.59 -1.19
CA ALA A 79 -10.81 -3.34 -0.69
C ALA A 79 -10.76 -3.48 0.83
N TYR A 80 -9.66 -4.02 1.34
CA TYR A 80 -9.41 -4.26 2.76
C TYR A 80 -8.04 -3.71 3.14
N GLU A 81 -8.00 -2.85 4.15
CA GLU A 81 -6.75 -2.42 4.77
C GLU A 81 -6.26 -3.50 5.73
N LEU A 82 -4.99 -3.88 5.57
CA LEU A 82 -4.33 -4.96 6.28
C LEU A 82 -3.13 -4.39 7.05
N PRO A 83 -3.34 -3.75 8.22
CA PRO A 83 -2.22 -3.33 9.06
C PRO A 83 -1.30 -4.50 9.43
N ASP A 84 -1.90 -5.68 9.60
CA ASP A 84 -1.24 -6.98 9.75
C ASP A 84 -2.14 -8.12 9.20
N GLN A 85 -1.55 -9.27 8.91
CA GLN A 85 -2.25 -10.41 8.31
C GLN A 85 -3.41 -10.96 9.16
N SER A 86 -3.43 -10.74 10.48
CA SER A 86 -4.51 -11.28 11.34
C SER A 86 -5.86 -10.67 11.01
N VAL A 87 -5.88 -9.47 10.40
CA VAL A 87 -7.09 -8.79 9.95
C VAL A 87 -7.84 -9.58 8.89
N VAL A 88 -7.18 -10.45 8.11
CA VAL A 88 -7.83 -11.32 7.12
C VAL A 88 -8.96 -12.14 7.75
N THR A 89 -8.77 -12.62 8.98
CA THR A 89 -9.79 -13.41 9.70
C THR A 89 -11.09 -12.65 9.97
N SER A 90 -11.04 -11.32 9.94
CA SER A 90 -12.18 -10.42 10.16
C SER A 90 -12.88 -9.97 8.88
N ILE A 91 -12.35 -10.31 7.70
CA ILE A 91 -12.97 -9.97 6.40
C ILE A 91 -14.39 -10.57 6.38
N PRO A 92 -15.47 -9.77 6.19
CA PRO A 92 -16.84 -10.28 6.29
C PRO A 92 -17.20 -11.31 5.21
N ASN A 93 -16.80 -11.06 3.96
CA ASN A 93 -17.08 -11.95 2.85
C ASN A 93 -16.26 -13.25 3.00
N ALA A 94 -16.94 -14.39 3.00
CA ALA A 94 -16.32 -15.68 3.25
C ALA A 94 -15.37 -16.14 2.13
N ALA A 95 -15.72 -15.86 0.86
CA ALA A 95 -14.87 -16.21 -0.29
C ALA A 95 -13.61 -15.35 -0.30
N HIS A 96 -13.74 -14.04 -0.08
CA HIS A 96 -12.60 -13.11 -0.01
C HIS A 96 -11.66 -13.51 1.14
N ARG A 97 -12.23 -13.79 2.32
CA ARG A 97 -11.48 -14.26 3.48
C ARG A 97 -10.74 -15.57 3.19
N ALA A 98 -11.40 -16.53 2.53
CA ALA A 98 -10.78 -17.81 2.19
C ALA A 98 -9.60 -17.62 1.22
N TYR A 99 -9.77 -16.82 0.17
CA TYR A 99 -8.71 -16.50 -0.78
C TYR A 99 -7.51 -15.83 -0.11
N PHE A 100 -7.72 -14.73 0.62
CA PHE A 100 -6.59 -14.04 1.27
C PHE A 100 -5.96 -14.87 2.39
N THR A 101 -6.71 -15.75 3.05
CA THR A 101 -6.13 -16.72 4.00
C THR A 101 -5.18 -17.68 3.27
N GLN A 102 -5.57 -18.18 2.10
CA GLN A 102 -4.71 -19.05 1.29
C GLN A 102 -3.49 -18.29 0.76
N MET A 103 -3.66 -17.04 0.33
CA MET A 103 -2.57 -16.18 -0.11
C MET A 103 -1.50 -16.03 0.99
N PHE A 104 -1.87 -15.68 2.22
CA PHE A 104 -0.92 -15.59 3.33
C PHE A 104 -0.38 -16.96 3.79
N ALA A 105 -1.09 -18.06 3.54
CA ALA A 105 -0.56 -19.39 3.81
C ALA A 105 0.57 -19.77 2.85
N LEU A 106 0.48 -19.36 1.58
CA LEU A 106 1.52 -19.58 0.57
C LEU A 106 2.63 -18.53 0.60
N PHE A 107 2.34 -17.31 1.02
CA PHE A 107 3.38 -16.29 1.18
C PHE A 107 4.31 -16.70 2.34
N PRO A 108 5.63 -16.65 2.14
CA PRO A 108 6.58 -16.78 3.24
C PRO A 108 6.33 -15.68 4.27
N SER A 109 6.41 -16.04 5.55
CA SER A 109 6.12 -15.15 6.69
C SER A 109 6.93 -13.86 6.71
N ALA A 110 8.09 -13.83 6.06
CA ALA A 110 8.88 -12.61 5.85
C ALA A 110 8.10 -11.50 5.09
N TYR A 111 7.11 -11.87 4.28
CA TYR A 111 6.31 -10.97 3.45
C TYR A 111 4.96 -10.58 4.09
N ASP A 112 4.59 -11.14 5.26
CA ASP A 112 3.31 -10.86 5.94
C ASP A 112 3.06 -9.36 6.18
N SER A 113 4.15 -8.62 6.39
CA SER A 113 4.09 -7.19 6.68
C SER A 113 4.09 -6.30 5.43
N PHE A 114 4.34 -6.86 4.24
CA PHE A 114 4.50 -6.11 3.00
C PHE A 114 3.15 -5.77 2.38
N ILE A 115 2.20 -6.71 2.44
CA ILE A 115 0.83 -6.49 1.95
C ILE A 115 0.09 -5.64 2.97
N LYS A 116 -0.26 -4.41 2.58
CA LYS A 116 -1.07 -3.49 3.40
C LYS A 116 -2.48 -3.30 2.89
N ARG A 117 -2.76 -3.75 1.67
CA ARG A 117 -4.08 -3.67 1.08
C ARG A 117 -4.38 -4.92 0.27
N ALA A 118 -5.57 -5.47 0.47
CA ALA A 118 -6.10 -6.57 -0.33
C ALA A 118 -7.30 -6.07 -1.12
N ILE A 119 -7.31 -6.31 -2.43
CA ILE A 119 -8.30 -5.79 -3.36
C ILE A 119 -8.96 -6.97 -4.07
N VAL A 120 -10.28 -6.92 -4.20
CA VAL A 120 -11.04 -7.74 -5.15
C VAL A 120 -11.53 -6.81 -6.23
N PHE A 121 -11.20 -7.13 -7.48
CA PHE A 121 -11.71 -6.42 -8.64
C PHE A 121 -12.55 -7.37 -9.50
N GLY A 122 -13.35 -6.80 -10.39
CA GLY A 122 -14.15 -7.52 -11.35
C GLY A 122 -14.16 -6.80 -12.69
N GLY A 123 -15.13 -7.16 -13.52
CA GLY A 123 -15.37 -6.52 -14.81
C GLY A 123 -14.70 -7.25 -15.98
N ASP A 124 -15.44 -7.37 -17.07
CA ASP A 124 -15.05 -8.16 -18.25
C ASP A 124 -13.87 -7.55 -19.05
N GLU A 125 -13.42 -6.34 -18.72
CA GLU A 125 -12.33 -5.63 -19.43
C GLU A 125 -10.95 -5.94 -18.84
N ALA A 126 -10.86 -6.54 -17.65
CA ALA A 126 -9.59 -6.94 -17.08
C ALA A 126 -8.95 -8.07 -17.90
N THR A 127 -7.65 -7.96 -18.16
CA THR A 127 -6.87 -8.93 -18.97
C THR A 127 -5.91 -9.77 -18.13
N PHE A 128 -6.04 -9.69 -16.80
CA PHE A 128 -5.20 -10.35 -15.81
C PHE A 128 -6.06 -10.79 -14.62
N ASP A 129 -5.68 -11.90 -14.00
CA ASP A 129 -6.43 -12.52 -12.91
C ASP A 129 -6.00 -12.00 -11.53
N ALA A 130 -4.80 -11.47 -11.42
CA ALA A 130 -4.28 -10.80 -10.23
C ALA A 130 -3.24 -9.74 -10.63
N PHE A 131 -2.88 -8.91 -9.67
CA PHE A 131 -1.69 -8.06 -9.75
C PHE A 131 -1.25 -7.63 -8.34
N VAL A 132 0.02 -7.24 -8.24
CA VAL A 132 0.54 -6.49 -7.09
C VAL A 132 1.07 -5.13 -7.53
N GLU A 133 0.89 -4.13 -6.69
CA GLU A 133 1.43 -2.80 -6.93
C GLU A 133 1.91 -2.17 -5.64
N THR A 134 2.95 -1.34 -5.72
CA THR A 134 3.43 -0.57 -4.57
C THR A 134 2.45 0.54 -4.22
N ILE A 135 2.21 0.77 -2.92
CA ILE A 135 1.36 1.85 -2.42
C ILE A 135 2.17 3.15 -2.35
N PRO A 136 1.85 4.20 -3.13
CA PRO A 136 2.56 5.47 -3.05
C PRO A 136 2.39 6.15 -1.68
N PRO A 137 3.30 7.07 -1.28
CA PRO A 137 4.51 7.50 -1.98
C PRO A 137 5.74 6.64 -1.65
N ARG A 138 5.59 5.55 -0.88
CA ARG A 138 6.72 4.71 -0.44
C ARG A 138 6.60 3.33 -1.06
N HIS A 139 7.59 2.92 -1.85
CA HIS A 139 7.65 1.57 -2.45
C HIS A 139 8.02 0.47 -1.43
N GLU A 140 7.54 0.61 -0.19
CA GLU A 140 7.80 -0.29 0.94
C GLU A 140 6.61 -1.21 1.20
N TYR A 141 5.40 -0.81 0.79
CA TYR A 141 4.16 -1.54 1.02
C TYR A 141 3.45 -1.81 -0.29
N TRP A 142 2.66 -2.87 -0.30
CA TRP A 142 2.05 -3.41 -1.50
C TRP A 142 0.53 -3.59 -1.33
N SER A 143 -0.18 -3.37 -2.43
CA SER A 143 -1.53 -3.88 -2.63
C SER A 143 -1.41 -5.22 -3.35
N TYR A 144 -2.17 -6.21 -2.90
CA TYR A 144 -2.44 -7.44 -3.65
C TYR A 144 -3.87 -7.37 -4.15
N ALA A 145 -4.09 -7.59 -5.44
CA ALA A 145 -5.40 -7.55 -6.06
C ALA A 145 -5.68 -8.85 -6.79
N VAL A 146 -6.92 -9.33 -6.73
CA VAL A 146 -7.38 -10.54 -7.43
C VAL A 146 -8.74 -10.31 -8.07
N HIS A 147 -8.95 -10.91 -9.25
CA HIS A 147 -10.23 -10.92 -9.94
C HIS A 147 -11.25 -11.81 -9.19
N GLU A 148 -12.52 -11.41 -9.19
CA GLU A 148 -13.57 -12.12 -8.44
C GLU A 148 -13.80 -13.56 -8.91
N ASP A 149 -13.50 -13.88 -10.17
CA ASP A 149 -13.60 -15.23 -10.73
C ASP A 149 -12.65 -16.23 -10.07
N MET A 150 -11.57 -15.76 -9.45
CA MET A 150 -10.58 -16.62 -8.78
C MET A 150 -11.03 -17.05 -7.37
N LEU A 151 -12.13 -16.49 -6.85
CA LEU A 151 -12.51 -16.66 -5.45
C LEU A 151 -13.25 -17.98 -5.15
N ASP A 152 -13.71 -18.69 -6.18
CA ASP A 152 -14.55 -19.89 -6.04
C ASP A 152 -13.77 -21.12 -5.54
N ASP A 153 -12.51 -21.28 -5.96
CA ASP A 153 -11.62 -22.35 -5.48
C ASP A 153 -10.24 -21.81 -5.07
N PRO A 154 -10.15 -21.15 -3.91
CA PRO A 154 -8.91 -20.57 -3.40
C PRO A 154 -7.72 -21.53 -3.36
N THR A 155 -7.97 -22.82 -3.15
CA THR A 155 -6.95 -23.85 -2.97
C THR A 155 -6.59 -24.59 -4.26
N SER A 156 -7.15 -24.18 -5.40
CA SER A 156 -6.83 -24.79 -6.69
C SER A 156 -5.35 -24.62 -7.05
N GLU A 157 -4.83 -25.53 -7.88
CA GLU A 157 -3.48 -25.44 -8.44
C GLU A 157 -3.29 -24.13 -9.22
N ALA A 158 -4.30 -23.69 -9.98
CA ALA A 158 -4.27 -22.43 -10.71
C ALA A 158 -4.11 -21.21 -9.77
N ASN A 159 -4.84 -21.18 -8.65
CA ASN A 159 -4.68 -20.12 -7.66
C ASN A 159 -3.35 -20.19 -6.93
N ALA A 160 -2.85 -21.38 -6.61
CA ALA A 160 -1.51 -21.52 -6.04
C ALA A 160 -0.44 -20.95 -7.00
N GLU A 161 -0.55 -21.25 -8.29
CA GLU A 161 0.34 -20.71 -9.33
C GLU A 161 0.26 -19.19 -9.41
N LEU A 162 -0.96 -18.63 -9.47
CA LEU A 162 -1.19 -17.19 -9.52
C LEU A 162 -0.64 -16.48 -8.27
N ILE A 163 -0.92 -17.00 -7.08
CA ILE A 163 -0.41 -16.43 -5.82
C ILE A 163 1.12 -16.45 -5.78
N ILE A 164 1.76 -17.54 -6.22
CA ILE A 164 3.23 -17.64 -6.26
C ILE A 164 3.83 -16.71 -7.32
N HIS A 165 3.16 -16.54 -8.46
CA HIS A 165 3.54 -15.58 -9.49
C HIS A 165 3.52 -14.16 -8.92
N GLU A 166 2.44 -13.74 -8.28
CA GLU A 166 2.33 -12.40 -7.68
C GLU A 166 3.34 -12.16 -6.55
N LEU A 167 3.61 -13.18 -5.73
CA LEU A 167 4.69 -13.13 -4.74
C LEU A 167 6.05 -12.83 -5.39
N ALA A 168 6.29 -13.37 -6.57
CA ALA A 168 7.56 -13.21 -7.25
C ALA A 168 7.85 -11.73 -7.55
N HIS A 169 6.83 -10.91 -7.86
CA HIS A 169 7.03 -9.47 -8.04
C HIS A 169 7.51 -8.79 -6.75
N LEU A 170 7.04 -9.20 -5.56
CA LEU A 170 7.57 -8.70 -4.29
C LEU A 170 9.03 -9.14 -4.09
N VAL A 171 9.31 -10.42 -4.34
CA VAL A 171 10.67 -10.99 -4.24
C VAL A 171 11.64 -10.29 -5.20
N ALA A 172 11.17 -9.90 -6.39
CA ALA A 172 11.97 -9.27 -7.43
C ALA A 172 12.62 -7.96 -6.95
N TYR A 173 11.91 -7.18 -6.13
CA TYR A 173 12.37 -5.89 -5.61
C TYR A 173 13.24 -5.97 -4.35
N GLU A 174 13.35 -7.16 -3.74
CA GLU A 174 14.19 -7.37 -2.56
C GLU A 174 15.68 -7.27 -2.89
N GLU A 175 16.44 -6.71 -1.95
CA GLU A 175 17.90 -6.63 -2.06
C GLU A 175 18.55 -8.00 -1.84
N ILE A 176 19.60 -8.30 -2.61
CA ILE A 176 20.39 -9.52 -2.41
C ILE A 176 21.28 -9.34 -1.17
N PRO A 177 21.12 -10.16 -0.11
CA PRO A 177 21.93 -10.04 1.09
C PRO A 177 23.43 -10.15 0.79
N GLY A 178 24.20 -9.19 1.30
CA GLY A 178 25.66 -9.16 1.13
C GLY A 178 26.16 -8.61 -0.21
N VAL A 179 25.28 -8.25 -1.15
CA VAL A 179 25.67 -7.53 -2.38
C VAL A 179 25.61 -6.04 -2.11
N ALA A 180 26.75 -5.36 -2.28
CA ALA A 180 26.87 -3.92 -2.03
C ALA A 180 25.93 -3.11 -2.94
N LYS A 181 25.27 -2.12 -2.35
CA LYS A 181 24.52 -1.11 -3.12
C LYS A 181 25.50 -0.33 -4.00
N PRO A 182 25.25 -0.19 -5.31
CA PRO A 182 26.09 0.67 -6.13
C PRO A 182 25.93 2.14 -5.70
N ALA A 183 26.97 2.94 -5.98
CA ALA A 183 27.00 4.35 -5.58
C ALA A 183 25.99 5.23 -6.35
N SER A 184 25.52 4.78 -7.51
CA SER A 184 24.47 5.45 -8.29
C SER A 184 23.10 4.88 -7.95
N ALA A 185 22.16 5.76 -7.61
CA ALA A 185 20.75 5.43 -7.43
C ALA A 185 19.98 5.35 -8.77
N HIS A 186 20.65 5.46 -9.91
CA HIS A 186 20.03 5.39 -11.24
C HIS A 186 19.66 3.95 -11.59
N CYS A 187 18.43 3.79 -12.07
CA CYS A 187 17.97 2.55 -12.66
C CYS A 187 18.47 2.41 -14.10
N VAL A 188 18.36 1.20 -14.65
CA VAL A 188 18.42 1.02 -16.10
C VAL A 188 17.23 1.79 -16.69
N ASP A 189 17.42 2.51 -17.79
CA ASP A 189 16.42 3.40 -18.41
C ASP A 189 15.01 2.77 -18.49
N TYR A 190 14.92 1.49 -18.85
CA TYR A 190 13.69 0.72 -18.85
C TYR A 190 12.94 0.80 -17.50
N PHE A 191 13.63 0.53 -16.39
CA PHE A 191 13.04 0.56 -15.05
C PHE A 191 12.84 1.97 -14.47
N GLU A 192 13.21 3.06 -15.17
CA GLU A 192 12.90 4.41 -14.68
C GLU A 192 11.39 4.68 -14.65
N ILE A 193 10.63 4.03 -15.53
CA ILE A 193 9.17 4.21 -15.65
C ILE A 193 8.35 2.96 -15.25
N HIS A 194 8.97 1.78 -15.20
CA HIS A 194 8.33 0.50 -14.80
C HIS A 194 8.49 0.16 -13.32
N GLY A 195 8.96 1.12 -12.52
CA GLY A 195 9.37 0.91 -11.14
C GLY A 195 10.86 0.61 -11.07
N CYS A 196 11.57 1.38 -10.25
CA CYS A 196 13.02 1.41 -10.21
C CYS A 196 13.54 0.46 -9.11
N PRO A 197 13.86 -0.81 -9.42
CA PRO A 197 14.42 -1.71 -8.42
C PRO A 197 15.80 -1.21 -8.03
N LYS A 198 16.19 -1.46 -6.78
CA LYS A 198 17.56 -1.19 -6.36
C LYS A 198 18.50 -2.00 -7.24
N ALA A 199 19.62 -1.42 -7.63
CA ALA A 199 20.52 -2.10 -8.56
C ALA A 199 21.20 -3.38 -8.00
N ASN A 200 21.09 -3.62 -6.68
CA ASN A 200 21.44 -4.89 -6.04
C ASN A 200 20.20 -5.77 -5.72
N ALA A 201 19.04 -5.48 -6.28
CA ALA A 201 17.84 -6.31 -6.16
C ALA A 201 17.85 -7.48 -7.15
N TYR A 202 17.08 -8.52 -6.85
CA TYR A 202 17.02 -9.72 -7.68
C TYR A 202 16.59 -9.41 -9.12
N LEU A 203 15.58 -8.56 -9.32
CA LEU A 203 15.11 -8.14 -10.65
C LEU A 203 16.20 -7.46 -11.46
N ALA A 204 16.92 -6.52 -10.86
CA ALA A 204 17.98 -5.78 -11.53
C ALA A 204 19.12 -6.72 -11.99
N VAL A 205 19.51 -7.67 -11.14
CA VAL A 205 20.53 -8.67 -11.48
C VAL A 205 20.03 -9.66 -12.52
N PHE A 206 18.77 -10.10 -12.42
CA PHE A 206 18.14 -11.00 -13.38
C PHE A 206 18.05 -10.36 -14.77
N ALA A 207 17.47 -9.17 -14.88
CA ALA A 207 17.36 -8.42 -16.13
C ALA A 207 18.73 -8.17 -16.75
N LYS A 208 19.72 -7.72 -15.97
CA LYS A 208 21.10 -7.52 -16.46
C LYS A 208 21.74 -8.82 -16.98
N THR A 209 21.37 -9.97 -16.43
CA THR A 209 21.95 -11.27 -16.79
C THR A 209 21.31 -11.85 -18.06
N PHE A 210 20.00 -11.66 -18.23
CA PHE A 210 19.22 -12.38 -19.26
C PHE A 210 18.60 -11.50 -20.34
N TRP A 211 18.52 -10.18 -20.14
CA TRP A 211 17.90 -9.23 -21.06
C TRP A 211 18.94 -8.24 -21.60
N SER A 212 19.13 -8.24 -22.93
CA SER A 212 19.96 -7.23 -23.58
C SER A 212 19.22 -5.90 -23.69
N SER A 213 19.94 -4.79 -23.94
CA SER A 213 19.29 -3.50 -24.23
C SER A 213 18.30 -3.58 -25.39
N ALA A 214 18.59 -4.41 -26.41
CA ALA A 214 17.67 -4.61 -27.52
C ALA A 214 16.40 -5.37 -27.12
N ASP A 215 16.48 -6.27 -26.13
CA ASP A 215 15.32 -6.97 -25.57
C ASP A 215 14.45 -6.03 -24.73
N LEU A 216 15.08 -5.17 -23.93
CA LEU A 216 14.39 -4.15 -23.14
C LEU A 216 13.69 -3.13 -24.05
N ASP A 217 14.38 -2.62 -25.07
CA ASP A 217 13.79 -1.74 -26.08
C ASP A 217 12.62 -2.41 -26.82
N ARG A 218 12.68 -3.73 -27.01
CA ARG A 218 11.57 -4.50 -27.61
C ARG A 218 10.38 -4.58 -26.67
N ALA A 219 10.59 -4.99 -25.42
CA ALA A 219 9.52 -5.07 -24.42
C ALA A 219 8.78 -3.74 -24.30
N GLU A 220 9.53 -2.63 -24.24
CA GLU A 220 8.96 -1.28 -24.20
C GLU A 220 8.08 -0.97 -25.42
N ARG A 221 8.55 -1.32 -26.62
CA ARG A 221 7.74 -1.12 -27.84
C ARG A 221 6.49 -1.99 -27.87
N TYR A 222 6.55 -3.21 -27.34
CA TYR A 222 5.40 -4.12 -27.30
C TYR A 222 4.35 -3.64 -26.30
N ALA A 223 4.76 -3.16 -25.13
CA ALA A 223 3.86 -2.55 -24.14
C ALA A 223 3.04 -1.38 -24.72
N HIS A 224 3.57 -0.68 -25.72
CA HIS A 224 2.91 0.44 -26.41
C HIS A 224 2.30 0.08 -27.77
N SER A 225 2.19 -1.20 -28.10
CA SER A 225 1.58 -1.66 -29.35
C SER A 225 0.06 -1.79 -29.23
N ASP A 226 -0.64 -1.91 -30.36
CA ASP A 226 -2.10 -2.12 -30.39
C ASP A 226 -2.51 -3.50 -29.80
N ASP A 227 -1.58 -4.45 -29.75
CA ASP A 227 -1.77 -5.79 -29.19
C ASP A 227 -0.49 -6.23 -28.44
N PRO A 228 -0.29 -5.76 -27.19
CA PRO A 228 0.89 -6.09 -26.40
C PRO A 228 1.01 -7.60 -26.16
N PHE A 229 -0.09 -8.26 -25.82
CA PHE A 229 -0.11 -9.68 -25.51
C PHE A 229 0.26 -10.53 -26.73
N GLY A 230 -0.35 -10.25 -27.88
CA GLY A 230 -0.03 -10.92 -29.14
C GLY A 230 1.41 -10.70 -29.59
N SER A 231 1.94 -9.49 -29.40
CA SER A 231 3.34 -9.17 -29.73
C SER A 231 4.34 -10.01 -28.93
N GLY A 232 4.12 -10.17 -27.63
CA GLY A 232 4.94 -11.06 -26.78
C GLY A 232 4.78 -12.53 -27.15
N TYR A 233 3.55 -12.98 -27.43
CA TYR A 233 3.28 -14.35 -27.87
C TYR A 233 4.02 -14.69 -29.17
N ASP A 234 3.96 -13.81 -30.18
CA ASP A 234 4.65 -13.99 -31.46
C ASP A 234 6.17 -14.08 -31.27
N TYR A 235 6.72 -13.24 -30.38
CA TYR A 235 8.13 -13.29 -30.02
C TYR A 235 8.48 -14.62 -29.34
N TYR A 236 7.66 -15.08 -28.39
CA TYR A 236 7.83 -16.39 -27.76
C TYR A 236 7.82 -17.53 -28.78
N GLN A 237 6.93 -17.52 -29.78
CA GLN A 237 6.87 -18.60 -30.77
C GLN A 237 8.21 -18.82 -31.51
N ILE A 238 8.97 -17.74 -31.73
CA ILE A 238 10.29 -17.77 -32.37
C ILE A 238 11.40 -18.10 -31.36
N HIS A 239 11.21 -17.72 -30.09
CA HIS A 239 12.22 -17.77 -29.03
C HIS A 239 11.92 -18.74 -27.89
N LYS A 240 11.10 -19.78 -28.10
CA LYS A 240 10.61 -20.73 -27.06
C LYS A 240 11.69 -21.29 -26.12
N SER A 241 12.91 -21.48 -26.60
CA SER A 241 14.02 -21.99 -25.77
C SER A 241 14.60 -20.97 -24.77
N THR A 242 14.09 -19.74 -24.79
CA THR A 242 14.56 -18.59 -24.01
C THR A 242 13.68 -18.29 -22.80
N PHE A 243 12.39 -18.59 -22.88
CA PHE A 243 11.39 -18.24 -21.88
C PHE A 243 10.68 -19.50 -21.40
N VAL A 244 10.28 -19.50 -20.13
CA VAL A 244 9.57 -20.64 -19.52
C VAL A 244 8.11 -20.74 -19.97
N SER A 245 7.52 -19.60 -20.36
CA SER A 245 6.17 -19.45 -20.90
C SER A 245 6.14 -18.35 -21.97
N ASP A 246 5.00 -18.20 -22.64
CA ASP A 246 4.73 -17.04 -23.50
C ASP A 246 4.56 -15.75 -22.69
N TYR A 247 3.96 -15.83 -21.50
CA TYR A 247 3.84 -14.69 -20.59
C TYR A 247 5.21 -14.14 -20.15
N ALA A 248 6.18 -15.03 -19.87
CA ALA A 248 7.56 -14.66 -19.59
C ALA A 248 8.26 -13.90 -20.75
N ALA A 249 7.75 -13.95 -21.97
CA ALA A 249 8.35 -13.24 -23.11
C ALA A 249 7.94 -11.76 -23.20
N GLN A 250 6.95 -11.32 -22.41
CA GLN A 250 6.41 -9.97 -22.46
C GLN A 250 7.43 -8.93 -22.03
N ASN A 251 8.00 -9.09 -20.84
CA ASN A 251 8.89 -8.12 -20.22
C ASN A 251 9.77 -8.82 -19.15
N PRO A 252 10.85 -8.17 -18.65
CA PRO A 252 11.72 -8.79 -17.64
C PRO A 252 11.05 -9.03 -16.28
N GLU A 253 10.00 -8.27 -15.94
CA GLU A 253 9.22 -8.47 -14.71
C GLU A 253 8.45 -9.80 -14.75
N GLU A 254 7.70 -10.06 -15.82
CA GLU A 254 6.98 -11.33 -16.02
C GLU A 254 7.92 -12.50 -16.21
N ASP A 255 9.05 -12.30 -16.91
CA ASP A 255 10.07 -13.35 -17.05
C ASP A 255 10.66 -13.75 -15.71
N PHE A 256 10.88 -12.80 -14.81
CA PHE A 256 11.29 -13.07 -13.45
C PHE A 256 10.20 -13.85 -12.70
N ALA A 257 8.96 -13.36 -12.75
CA ALA A 257 7.85 -13.93 -12.00
C ALA A 257 7.54 -15.37 -12.43
N GLU A 258 7.45 -15.60 -13.73
CA GLU A 258 7.23 -16.93 -14.32
C GLU A 258 8.42 -17.86 -14.07
N SER A 259 9.66 -17.38 -14.22
CA SER A 259 10.83 -18.22 -13.94
C SER A 259 10.90 -18.60 -12.45
N PHE A 260 10.50 -17.70 -11.54
CA PHE A 260 10.40 -17.98 -10.12
C PHE A 260 9.31 -19.02 -9.82
N LEU A 261 8.12 -18.86 -10.41
CA LEU A 261 7.05 -19.85 -10.32
C LEU A 261 7.52 -21.25 -10.74
N PHE A 262 8.21 -21.35 -11.89
CA PHE A 262 8.77 -22.61 -12.37
C PHE A 262 9.82 -23.19 -11.41
N TYR A 263 10.64 -22.32 -10.79
CA TYR A 263 11.61 -22.73 -9.78
C TYR A 263 10.95 -23.29 -8.52
N ILE A 264 9.93 -22.62 -7.99
CA ILE A 264 9.20 -23.04 -6.79
C ILE A 264 8.52 -24.38 -7.03
N LEU A 265 7.77 -24.50 -8.14
CA LEU A 265 6.96 -25.68 -8.43
C LEU A 265 7.73 -26.82 -9.10
N ASN A 266 9.05 -26.67 -9.29
CA ASN A 266 9.90 -27.66 -9.96
C ASN A 266 9.35 -28.05 -11.35
N LYS A 267 8.75 -27.09 -12.07
CA LYS A 267 8.13 -27.33 -13.38
C LYS A 267 9.20 -27.71 -14.41
N PRO A 268 8.89 -28.63 -15.35
CA PRO A 268 9.84 -28.99 -16.41
C PRO A 268 10.06 -27.79 -17.34
N VAL A 269 11.33 -27.49 -17.61
CA VAL A 269 11.75 -26.41 -18.52
C VAL A 269 12.40 -26.98 -19.75
N SER A 270 12.15 -26.37 -20.91
CA SER A 270 12.83 -26.69 -22.16
C SER A 270 13.66 -25.50 -22.65
N GLY A 271 14.88 -25.77 -23.11
CA GLY A 271 15.79 -24.73 -23.61
C GLY A 271 16.85 -24.30 -22.60
N ALA A 272 18.06 -24.08 -23.11
CA ALA A 272 19.24 -23.83 -22.27
C ALA A 272 19.20 -22.46 -21.57
N ILE A 273 18.54 -21.45 -22.15
CA ILE A 273 18.44 -20.13 -21.53
C ILE A 273 17.31 -20.11 -20.51
N ALA A 274 16.12 -20.66 -20.84
CA ALA A 274 15.03 -20.81 -19.89
C ALA A 274 15.46 -21.60 -18.63
N SER A 275 16.22 -22.70 -18.81
CA SER A 275 16.75 -23.47 -17.66
C SER A 275 17.67 -22.63 -16.77
N LYS A 276 18.56 -21.82 -17.37
CA LYS A 276 19.46 -20.93 -16.59
C LYS A 276 18.71 -19.86 -15.81
N LYS A 277 17.56 -19.39 -16.31
CA LYS A 277 16.70 -18.43 -15.59
C LYS A 277 16.06 -19.09 -14.36
N VAL A 278 15.64 -20.34 -14.46
CA VAL A 278 15.16 -21.10 -13.30
C VAL A 278 16.30 -21.44 -12.32
N ASP A 279 17.48 -21.80 -12.82
CA ASP A 279 18.67 -22.07 -11.99
C ASP A 279 19.21 -20.81 -11.29
N PHE A 280 18.83 -19.60 -11.74
CA PHE A 280 19.24 -18.34 -11.15
C PHE A 280 18.88 -18.26 -9.65
N PHE A 281 17.66 -18.64 -9.31
CA PHE A 281 17.13 -18.51 -7.94
C PHE A 281 17.88 -19.40 -6.96
N ASP A 282 18.29 -20.60 -7.40
CA ASP A 282 18.98 -21.57 -6.56
C ASP A 282 20.37 -21.10 -6.11
N GLN A 283 20.92 -20.06 -6.73
CA GLN A 283 22.21 -19.48 -6.34
C GLN A 283 22.14 -18.73 -5.01
N TYR A 284 20.95 -18.31 -4.58
CA TYR A 284 20.76 -17.45 -3.42
C TYR A 284 20.18 -18.21 -2.23
N ALA A 285 20.90 -18.22 -1.11
CA ALA A 285 20.48 -18.95 0.09
C ALA A 285 19.11 -18.51 0.62
N TYR A 286 18.81 -17.21 0.51
CA TYR A 286 17.52 -16.67 0.91
C TYR A 286 16.39 -17.19 0.01
N LEU A 287 16.57 -17.23 -1.31
CA LEU A 287 15.52 -17.73 -2.21
C LEU A 287 15.31 -19.24 -2.08
N ARG A 288 16.36 -20.00 -1.74
CA ARG A 288 16.21 -21.42 -1.33
C ARG A 288 15.37 -21.56 -0.05
N SER A 289 15.53 -20.68 0.94
CA SER A 289 14.68 -20.72 2.14
C SER A 289 13.24 -20.35 1.83
N ILE A 290 13.01 -19.35 0.98
CA ILE A 290 11.67 -19.00 0.49
C ILE A 290 11.02 -20.22 -0.18
N LYS A 291 11.72 -20.89 -1.09
CA LYS A 291 11.21 -22.11 -1.74
C LYS A 291 10.79 -23.18 -0.75
N ASN A 292 11.65 -23.50 0.22
CA ASN A 292 11.35 -24.53 1.21
C ASN A 292 10.13 -24.17 2.08
N GLU A 293 9.89 -22.89 2.37
CA GLU A 293 8.71 -22.44 3.13
C GLU A 293 7.44 -22.62 2.31
N ILE A 294 7.44 -22.23 1.03
CA ILE A 294 6.31 -22.39 0.13
C ILE A 294 5.99 -23.88 -0.11
N GLU A 295 7.01 -24.72 -0.32
CA GLU A 295 6.85 -26.17 -0.53
C GLU A 295 6.20 -26.89 0.66
N VAL A 296 6.27 -26.33 1.88
CA VAL A 296 5.57 -26.88 3.06
C VAL A 296 4.08 -26.47 3.09
N SER A 297 3.73 -25.38 2.41
CA SER A 297 2.37 -24.83 2.36
C SER A 297 1.55 -25.31 1.15
N LEU A 298 2.18 -25.96 0.17
CA LEU A 298 1.56 -26.63 -0.98
C LEU A 298 1.04 -28.02 -0.60
#